data_AF-A0A9W7EBB6-F1
#
_entry.id   AF-A0A9W7EBB6-F1
#
_cell.length_a   1.000
_cell.length_b   1.000
_cell.length_c   1.000
_cell.angle_alpha   90.00
_cell.angle_beta   90.00
_cell.angle_gamma   90.00
#
_symmetry.space_group_name_H-M   'P 1'
#
loop_
_entity.id
_entity.type
_entity.pdbx_description
1 polymer ?
#
loop_
_entity_poly.entity_id
_entity_poly.type
_entity_poly.pdbx_seq_one_letter_code
_entity_poly.pdbx_strand_id
1 'polypeptide(L)'
;MEHYLDVYLERHGYVLPEKYHDNSPTLAPPIGLVGLGNAVGSSTNRDFKIQTSLNLFKRIEKATEEGEKEAIREKARRMGLTEPFNVDDIMKMPGYDLTGFMPRRREFDVEWEQDAEVLVGDMEFLPKDTKEEREMKLKVLRIYNEKLAERGRRKEFVFDRGLLDYKKMEEEDGCHTVAERDMLKRARMFARFQTKDEHEKFTQGLLQAAKMREEIARLKVCQQMGFTTEAQVKAYEEAKKQRLKALNGKRGGGGPKGLTPVVVNVKGTTVGADPLDDPNMKHYN
;
A
#
# COMPACT_ATOMS: atom_id res chain seq x y z
N MET A 1 -13.04 -3.28 6.23
CA MET A 1 -12.28 -3.18 4.97
C MET A 1 -11.30 -4.33 5.04
N GLU A 2 -11.41 -5.35 4.18
CA GLU A 2 -10.44 -6.46 4.19
C GLU A 2 -9.05 -5.85 4.01
N HIS A 3 -8.26 -6.01 5.05
CA HIS A 3 -7.07 -5.25 5.29
C HIS A 3 -5.93 -5.78 4.41
N TYR A 4 -4.96 -4.94 4.07
CA TYR A 4 -3.77 -5.43 3.35
C TYR A 4 -3.01 -6.49 4.17
N LEU A 5 -3.16 -6.48 5.50
CA LEU A 5 -2.70 -7.58 6.36
C LEU A 5 -3.54 -8.85 6.12
N ASP A 6 -4.87 -8.78 6.09
CA ASP A 6 -5.71 -9.98 5.89
C ASP A 6 -5.39 -10.71 4.57
N VAL A 7 -5.13 -9.96 3.50
CA VAL A 7 -4.87 -10.53 2.16
C VAL A 7 -3.49 -11.16 2.04
N TYR A 8 -2.46 -10.57 2.65
CA TYR A 8 -1.06 -10.98 2.42
C TYR A 8 -0.38 -11.59 3.64
N LEU A 9 -0.83 -11.25 4.86
CA LEU A 9 -0.31 -11.74 6.12
C LEU A 9 -1.18 -12.80 6.79
N GLU A 10 -2.49 -12.89 6.55
CA GLU A 10 -3.35 -13.84 7.28
C GLU A 10 -3.89 -15.00 6.44
N ARG A 11 -3.97 -14.86 5.10
CA ARG A 11 -4.60 -15.88 4.27
C ARG A 11 -3.70 -17.09 3.99
N HIS A 12 -3.98 -18.22 4.66
CA HIS A 12 -3.32 -19.50 4.42
C HIS A 12 -3.54 -19.97 2.98
N GLY A 13 -2.45 -20.22 2.23
CA GLY A 13 -2.46 -20.57 0.80
C GLY A 13 -1.79 -19.52 -0.11
N TYR A 14 -1.40 -18.37 0.43
CA TYR A 14 -0.75 -17.29 -0.30
C TYR A 14 0.77 -17.39 -0.19
N VAL A 15 1.40 -18.36 -0.86
CA VAL A 15 2.88 -18.43 -0.96
C VAL A 15 3.37 -17.40 -1.97
N LEU A 16 4.27 -16.49 -1.59
CA LEU A 16 4.89 -15.59 -2.55
C LEU A 16 5.77 -16.41 -3.53
N PRO A 17 5.61 -16.24 -4.86
CA PRO A 17 6.42 -16.97 -5.84
C PRO A 17 7.92 -16.75 -5.63
N GLU A 18 8.73 -17.78 -5.90
CA GLU A 18 10.19 -17.74 -5.76
C GLU A 18 10.88 -16.69 -6.66
N LYS A 19 10.18 -16.18 -7.69
CA LYS A 19 10.72 -15.28 -8.72
C LYS A 19 10.98 -13.82 -8.28
N TYR A 20 10.91 -13.51 -6.99
CA TYR A 20 11.27 -12.17 -6.49
C TYR A 20 12.78 -11.93 -6.35
N HIS A 21 13.62 -12.84 -6.86
CA HIS A 21 15.03 -12.93 -6.48
C HIS A 21 16.08 -12.35 -7.44
N ASP A 22 15.72 -11.75 -8.57
CA ASP A 22 16.78 -11.30 -9.50
C ASP A 22 17.48 -10.00 -9.07
N ASN A 23 17.01 -9.31 -8.02
CA ASN A 23 17.67 -8.13 -7.44
C ASN A 23 17.82 -8.17 -5.91
N SER A 24 17.49 -9.26 -5.22
CA SER A 24 17.92 -9.36 -3.82
C SER A 24 19.42 -9.64 -3.86
N PRO A 25 20.31 -8.74 -3.37
CA PRO A 25 21.68 -9.13 -3.15
C PRO A 25 21.60 -10.41 -2.33
N THR A 26 22.15 -11.51 -2.86
CA THR A 26 22.36 -12.80 -2.17
C THR A 26 22.43 -12.48 -0.71
N LEU A 27 21.42 -12.88 0.08
CA LEU A 27 21.32 -12.60 1.50
C LEU A 27 22.72 -12.73 2.05
N ALA A 28 23.37 -11.58 2.24
CA ALA A 28 24.69 -11.58 2.82
C ALA A 28 24.45 -12.33 4.13
N PRO A 29 25.21 -13.41 4.41
CA PRO A 29 25.07 -14.11 5.67
C PRO A 29 24.97 -13.02 6.74
N PRO A 30 23.90 -13.05 7.56
CA PRO A 30 23.44 -11.92 8.37
C PRO A 30 24.67 -11.25 8.91
N ILE A 31 24.92 -9.98 8.50
CA ILE A 31 26.18 -9.24 8.65
C ILE A 31 26.99 -9.95 9.71
N GLY A 32 27.93 -10.78 9.24
CA GLY A 32 28.69 -11.64 10.13
C GLY A 32 29.07 -10.78 11.31
N LEU A 33 28.75 -11.25 12.50
CA LEU A 33 29.25 -10.73 13.75
C LEU A 33 30.77 -10.96 13.76
N VAL A 34 31.47 -10.32 12.82
CA VAL A 34 32.91 -10.36 12.65
C VAL A 34 33.40 -9.31 13.63
N GLY A 35 33.73 -9.78 14.83
CA GLY A 35 34.49 -9.01 15.80
C GLY A 35 33.71 -8.41 16.96
N LEU A 36 32.84 -9.17 17.62
CA LEU A 36 32.73 -9.06 19.08
C LEU A 36 33.10 -10.41 19.69
N GLY A 37 34.38 -10.75 19.54
CA GLY A 37 34.99 -11.74 20.39
C GLY A 37 34.78 -11.36 21.85
N ASN A 38 34.31 -12.33 22.63
CA ASN A 38 34.56 -12.49 24.06
C ASN A 38 34.69 -11.20 24.88
N ALA A 39 33.56 -10.66 25.32
CA ALA A 39 33.51 -9.84 26.53
C ALA A 39 32.18 -10.04 27.26
N VAL A 40 32.03 -11.23 27.85
CA VAL A 40 31.15 -11.40 29.03
C VAL A 40 31.78 -10.54 30.13
N GLY A 41 31.36 -9.29 30.25
CA GLY A 41 31.83 -8.36 31.29
C GLY A 41 32.10 -6.93 30.80
N SER A 42 31.05 -6.12 30.57
CA SER A 42 31.12 -4.64 30.72
C SER A 42 29.72 -4.02 30.78
N SER A 43 28.87 -4.47 31.72
CA SER A 43 27.58 -3.81 31.99
C SER A 43 27.75 -2.32 32.33
N THR A 44 28.87 -1.94 32.96
CA THR A 44 29.13 -0.56 33.42
C THR A 44 29.22 0.48 32.31
N ASN A 45 29.69 0.12 31.10
CA ASN A 45 29.97 1.11 30.05
C ASN A 45 28.73 1.40 29.18
N ARG A 46 27.86 0.41 28.96
CA ARG A 46 26.54 0.64 28.31
C ARG A 46 25.62 1.43 29.22
N ASP A 47 25.58 1.09 30.50
CA ASP A 47 24.76 1.79 31.50
C ASP A 47 25.21 3.24 31.67
N PHE A 48 26.53 3.51 31.64
CA PHE A 48 27.07 4.87 31.67
C PHE A 48 26.64 5.70 30.45
N LYS A 49 26.66 5.13 29.24
CA LYS A 49 26.19 5.82 28.03
C LYS A 49 24.69 6.13 28.09
N ILE A 50 23.88 5.19 28.57
CA ILE A 50 22.42 5.35 28.73
C ILE A 50 22.10 6.44 29.76
N GLN A 51 22.78 6.43 30.91
CA GLN A 51 22.60 7.46 31.94
C GLN A 51 23.06 8.84 31.45
N THR A 52 24.17 8.89 30.70
CA THR A 52 24.68 10.15 30.14
C THR A 52 23.75 10.73 29.07
N SER A 53 23.17 9.89 28.20
CA SER A 53 22.15 10.34 27.23
C SER A 53 20.85 10.77 27.90
N LEU A 54 20.42 10.11 28.98
CA LEU A 54 19.25 10.52 29.76
C LEU A 54 19.47 11.86 30.48
N ASN A 55 20.65 12.08 31.03
CA ASN A 55 21.00 13.34 31.68
C ASN A 55 21.11 14.49 30.69
N LEU A 56 21.62 14.23 29.49
CA LEU A 56 21.60 15.17 28.38
C LEU A 56 20.16 15.59 28.04
N PHE A 57 19.23 14.63 27.99
CA PHE A 57 17.81 14.88 27.69
C PHE A 57 17.13 15.80 28.68
N LYS A 58 17.30 15.49 29.96
CA LYS A 58 16.80 16.34 31.04
C LYS A 58 17.36 17.77 30.99
N ARG A 59 18.53 17.98 30.38
CA ARG A 59 19.09 19.33 30.19
C ARG A 59 18.46 20.05 28.99
N ILE A 60 18.16 19.32 27.92
CA ILE A 60 17.50 19.87 26.72
C ILE A 60 16.05 20.27 27.03
N GLU A 61 15.32 19.44 27.78
CA GLU A 61 13.96 19.77 28.24
C GLU A 61 13.91 20.98 29.17
N LYS A 62 14.94 21.17 30.00
CA LYS A 62 15.04 22.31 30.92
C LYS A 62 15.49 23.61 30.25
N ALA A 63 16.16 23.54 29.11
CA ALA A 63 16.56 24.72 28.36
C ALA A 63 15.32 25.42 27.80
N THR A 64 15.18 26.71 28.07
CA THR A 64 14.03 27.53 27.61
C THR A 64 14.30 28.17 26.25
N GLU A 65 15.56 28.42 25.92
CA GLU A 65 15.98 29.04 24.66
C GLU A 65 16.40 27.99 23.62
N GLU A 66 15.97 28.14 22.36
CA GLU A 66 16.37 27.23 21.27
C GLU A 66 17.88 27.22 21.02
N GLY A 67 18.56 28.36 21.19
CA GLY A 67 20.02 28.43 21.06
C GLY A 67 20.76 27.56 22.07
N GLU A 68 20.24 27.46 23.30
CA GLU A 68 20.80 26.62 24.36
C GLU A 68 20.52 25.13 24.09
N LYS A 69 19.32 24.79 23.59
CA LYS A 69 18.98 23.43 23.14
C LYS A 69 19.91 22.96 22.01
N GLU A 70 20.16 23.80 21.03
CA GLU A 70 21.00 23.47 19.87
C GLU A 70 22.48 23.32 20.27
N ALA A 71 22.98 24.15 21.20
CA ALA A 71 24.32 24.00 21.75
C ALA A 71 24.49 22.68 22.53
N ILE A 72 23.47 22.26 23.29
CA ILE A 72 23.47 20.98 23.99
C ILE A 72 23.42 19.81 22.99
N ARG A 73 22.65 19.93 21.90
CA ARG A 73 22.59 18.98 20.78
C ARG A 73 23.91 18.85 20.02
N GLU A 74 24.59 19.96 19.76
CA GLU A 74 25.90 19.95 19.13
C GLU A 74 26.94 19.25 20.02
N LYS A 75 26.89 19.52 21.34
CA LYS A 75 27.74 18.85 22.32
C LYS A 75 27.47 17.35 22.40
N ALA A 76 26.21 16.94 22.30
CA ALA A 76 25.80 15.53 22.22
C ALA A 76 26.35 14.83 20.98
N ARG A 77 26.19 15.46 19.80
CA ARG A 77 26.74 14.99 18.52
C ARG A 77 28.25 14.80 18.60
N ARG A 78 28.97 15.75 19.21
CA ARG A 78 30.43 15.68 19.40
C ARG A 78 30.86 14.52 20.31
N MET A 79 30.01 14.13 21.26
CA MET A 79 30.23 12.99 22.17
C MET A 79 29.73 11.65 21.62
N GLY A 80 29.17 11.62 20.41
CA GLY A 80 28.55 10.42 19.83
C GLY A 80 27.33 9.93 20.62
N LEU A 81 26.69 10.82 21.39
CA LEU A 81 25.47 10.53 22.14
C LEU A 81 24.27 10.88 21.26
N THR A 82 23.42 9.90 21.02
CA THR A 82 22.13 10.12 20.35
C THR A 82 21.09 10.53 21.36
N GLU A 83 20.29 11.53 20.99
CA GLU A 83 19.04 11.86 21.64
C GLU A 83 18.14 10.59 21.75
N PRO A 84 17.57 10.22 22.92
CA PRO A 84 16.36 9.42 22.99
C PRO A 84 15.32 10.00 22.04
N PHE A 85 14.68 9.09 21.31
CA PHE A 85 13.80 9.44 20.22
C PHE A 85 12.61 10.26 20.71
N ASN A 86 12.29 11.33 19.97
CA ASN A 86 11.06 12.06 20.19
C ASN A 86 9.87 11.16 19.79
N VAL A 87 8.85 11.10 20.63
CA VAL A 87 7.57 10.44 20.31
C VAL A 87 6.97 10.96 19.01
N ASP A 88 7.18 12.25 18.70
CA ASP A 88 6.74 12.89 17.46
C ASP A 88 7.41 12.30 16.21
N ASP A 89 8.63 11.75 16.34
CA ASP A 89 9.32 11.13 15.21
C ASP A 89 8.79 9.74 14.93
N ILE A 90 8.25 9.06 15.94
CA ILE A 90 7.57 7.77 15.77
C ILE A 90 6.25 7.99 15.03
N MET A 91 5.50 9.05 15.37
CA MET A 91 4.25 9.42 14.70
C MET A 91 4.41 9.71 13.20
N LYS A 92 5.61 10.07 12.75
CA LYS A 92 5.92 10.31 11.33
C LYS A 92 6.35 9.04 10.58
N MET A 93 6.55 7.92 11.29
CA MET A 93 6.98 6.68 10.65
C MET A 93 5.82 5.98 9.94
N PRO A 94 6.10 5.33 8.82
CA PRO A 94 5.09 4.57 8.11
C PRO A 94 4.55 3.43 8.99
N GLY A 95 3.23 3.28 9.00
CA GLY A 95 2.54 2.28 9.82
C GLY A 95 2.44 2.60 11.32
N TYR A 96 2.79 3.81 11.80
CA TYR A 96 2.61 4.15 13.22
C TYR A 96 1.16 4.01 13.71
N ASP A 97 0.20 4.36 12.86
CA ASP A 97 -1.23 4.27 13.17
C ASP A 97 -1.74 2.82 13.17
N LEU A 98 -0.91 1.85 12.78
CA LEU A 98 -1.30 0.46 12.69
C LEU A 98 -1.17 -0.24 14.04
N THR A 99 -2.31 -0.64 14.60
CA THR A 99 -2.36 -1.47 15.80
C THR A 99 -1.60 -2.78 15.59
N GLY A 100 -0.68 -3.09 16.50
CA GLY A 100 0.09 -4.33 16.46
C GLY A 100 1.32 -4.28 15.53
N PHE A 101 1.71 -3.10 15.04
CA PHE A 101 2.96 -2.91 14.31
C PHE A 101 3.93 -2.05 15.13
N MET A 102 5.21 -2.41 15.14
CA MET A 102 6.28 -1.68 15.81
C MET A 102 7.19 -1.00 14.76
N PRO A 103 6.96 0.28 14.41
CA PRO A 103 7.63 0.93 13.27
C PRO A 103 9.16 0.90 13.31
N ARG A 104 9.74 1.08 14.51
CA ARG A 104 11.19 1.09 14.69
C ARG A 104 11.83 -0.29 14.55
N ARG A 105 11.11 -1.33 14.96
CA ARG A 105 11.57 -2.73 14.84
C ARG A 105 11.24 -3.31 13.48
N ARG A 106 10.30 -2.70 12.75
CA ARG A 106 9.75 -3.22 11.49
C ARG A 106 9.18 -4.63 11.70
N GLU A 107 8.50 -4.82 12.82
CA GLU A 107 7.97 -6.10 13.29
C GLU A 107 6.50 -5.94 13.68
N PHE A 108 5.75 -7.04 13.56
CA PHE A 108 4.38 -7.12 14.03
C PHE A 108 4.35 -7.81 15.40
N ASP A 109 3.38 -7.45 16.22
CA ASP A 109 3.13 -8.08 17.53
C ASP A 109 2.71 -9.54 17.36
N VAL A 110 1.94 -9.83 16.31
CA VAL A 110 1.55 -11.17 15.90
C VAL A 110 2.05 -11.41 14.48
N GLU A 111 2.97 -12.36 14.34
CA GLU A 111 3.57 -12.71 13.05
C GLU A 111 2.79 -13.84 12.35
N TRP A 112 3.00 -13.98 11.05
CA TRP A 112 2.42 -15.09 10.29
C TRP A 112 2.92 -16.44 10.83
N GLU A 113 1.98 -17.37 11.04
CA GLU A 113 2.19 -18.72 11.59
C GLU A 113 2.95 -18.70 12.93
N GLN A 114 2.49 -17.85 13.86
CA GLN A 114 3.05 -17.76 15.21
C GLN A 114 3.05 -19.12 15.95
N ASP A 115 2.05 -19.97 15.69
CA ASP A 115 1.93 -21.29 16.30
C ASP A 115 3.14 -22.20 16.00
N ALA A 116 3.83 -21.99 14.88
CA ALA A 116 5.04 -22.73 14.55
C ALA A 116 6.21 -22.41 15.51
N GLU A 117 6.26 -21.20 16.08
CA GLU A 117 7.25 -20.84 17.10
C GLU A 117 6.98 -21.53 18.42
N VAL A 118 5.71 -21.65 18.80
CA VAL A 118 5.31 -22.33 20.03
C VAL A 118 5.75 -23.79 19.99
N LEU A 119 5.57 -24.46 18.84
CA LEU A 119 5.98 -25.86 18.65
C LEU A 119 7.50 -26.07 18.77
N VAL A 120 8.30 -25.11 18.30
CA VAL A 120 9.76 -25.19 18.36
C VAL A 120 10.30 -24.72 19.71
N GLY A 121 9.59 -23.83 20.41
CA GLY A 121 10.01 -23.24 21.68
C GLY A 121 10.29 -24.27 22.77
N ASP A 122 9.46 -25.31 22.85
CA ASP A 122 9.60 -26.39 23.84
C ASP A 122 10.49 -27.56 23.35
N MET A 123 11.07 -27.45 22.14
CA MET A 123 11.85 -28.54 21.55
C MET A 123 13.30 -28.52 22.05
N GLU A 124 13.69 -29.60 22.75
CA GLU A 124 15.07 -29.81 23.19
C GLU A 124 15.67 -31.10 22.60
N PHE A 125 16.98 -31.11 22.40
CA PHE A 125 17.72 -32.33 22.03
C PHE A 125 18.36 -32.93 23.27
N LEU A 126 17.89 -34.10 23.68
CA LEU A 126 18.43 -34.81 24.83
C LEU A 126 19.53 -35.79 24.38
N PRO A 127 20.55 -36.05 25.21
CA PRO A 127 21.58 -37.05 24.91
C PRO A 127 21.03 -38.48 24.76
N LYS A 128 19.85 -38.75 25.35
CA LYS A 128 19.17 -40.05 25.29
C LYS A 128 18.20 -40.18 24.10
N ASP A 129 18.02 -39.13 23.31
CA ASP A 129 17.16 -39.17 22.13
C ASP A 129 17.61 -40.28 21.18
N THR A 130 16.64 -41.05 20.70
CA THR A 130 16.85 -42.03 19.63
C THR A 130 17.21 -41.33 18.31
N LYS A 131 17.78 -42.09 17.37
CA LYS A 131 18.14 -41.54 16.06
C LYS A 131 16.91 -41.03 15.31
N GLU A 132 15.79 -41.73 15.46
CA GLU A 132 14.49 -41.45 14.86
C GLU A 132 13.88 -40.16 15.43
N GLU A 133 13.90 -39.98 16.76
CA GLU A 133 13.44 -38.75 17.42
C GLU A 133 14.26 -37.54 16.97
N ARG A 134 15.59 -37.69 16.89
CA ARG A 134 16.48 -36.63 16.40
C ARG A 134 16.17 -36.27 14.95
N GLU A 135 15.93 -37.25 14.09
CA GLU A 135 15.55 -37.00 12.69
C GLU A 135 14.21 -36.28 12.58
N MET A 136 13.22 -36.66 13.40
CA MET A 136 11.92 -35.99 13.46
C MET A 136 12.05 -34.52 13.89
N LYS A 137 12.80 -34.25 14.97
CA LYS A 137 13.09 -32.90 15.44
C LYS A 137 13.77 -32.05 14.35
N LEU A 138 14.73 -32.62 13.62
CA LEU A 138 15.37 -31.96 12.47
C LEU A 138 14.38 -31.65 11.34
N LYS A 139 13.41 -32.53 11.05
CA LYS A 139 12.35 -32.25 10.06
C LYS A 139 11.46 -31.10 10.50
N VAL A 140 11.06 -31.05 11.77
CA VAL A 140 10.28 -29.93 12.32
C VAL A 140 11.06 -28.61 12.20
N LEU A 141 12.36 -28.60 12.51
CA LEU A 141 13.21 -27.42 12.34
C LEU A 141 13.33 -26.97 10.87
N ARG A 142 13.36 -27.91 9.91
CA ARG A 142 13.33 -27.55 8.47
C ARG A 142 12.03 -26.84 8.10
N ILE A 143 10.90 -27.39 8.51
CA ILE A 143 9.58 -26.77 8.28
C ILE A 143 9.52 -25.39 8.93
N TYR A 144 10.05 -25.23 10.14
CA TYR A 144 10.15 -23.94 10.80
C TYR A 144 10.97 -22.92 10.01
N ASN A 145 12.14 -23.30 9.50
CA ASN A 145 12.97 -22.42 8.68
C ASN A 145 12.27 -22.00 7.37
N GLU A 146 11.52 -22.90 6.74
CA GLU A 146 10.69 -22.57 5.57
C GLU A 146 9.62 -21.53 5.91
N LYS A 147 8.96 -21.69 7.07
CA LYS A 147 7.97 -20.73 7.57
C LYS A 147 8.60 -19.38 7.88
N LEU A 148 9.79 -19.37 8.50
CA LEU A 148 10.55 -18.15 8.82
C LEU A 148 10.95 -17.40 7.55
N ALA A 149 11.40 -18.12 6.51
CA ALA A 149 11.74 -17.54 5.22
C ALA A 149 10.51 -16.91 4.55
N GLU A 150 9.37 -17.60 4.56
CA GLU A 150 8.13 -17.06 4.01
C GLU A 150 7.63 -15.83 4.80
N ARG A 151 7.76 -15.83 6.13
CA ARG A 151 7.45 -14.66 6.95
C ARG A 151 8.31 -13.46 6.56
N GLY A 152 9.62 -13.68 6.35
CA GLY A 152 10.52 -12.67 5.81
C GLY A 152 10.02 -12.12 4.48
N ARG A 153 9.68 -13.01 3.53
CA ARG A 153 9.14 -12.63 2.21
C ARG A 153 7.87 -11.78 2.31
N ARG A 154 6.92 -12.16 3.17
CA ARG A 154 5.68 -11.41 3.37
C ARG A 154 5.93 -10.03 3.94
N LYS A 155 6.80 -9.93 4.95
CA LYS A 155 7.18 -8.64 5.54
C LYS A 155 7.83 -7.74 4.49
N GLU A 156 8.81 -8.25 3.76
CA GLU A 156 9.48 -7.51 2.69
C GLU A 156 8.48 -7.03 1.63
N PHE A 157 7.55 -7.88 1.21
CA PHE A 157 6.49 -7.52 0.25
C PHE A 157 5.63 -6.35 0.74
N VAL A 158 5.24 -6.35 2.02
CA VAL A 158 4.46 -5.28 2.65
C VAL A 158 5.26 -3.97 2.70
N PHE A 159 6.55 -4.05 3.06
CA PHE A 159 7.42 -2.88 3.15
C PHE A 159 7.73 -2.26 1.78
N ASP A 160 8.12 -3.08 0.80
CA ASP A 160 8.55 -2.63 -0.53
C ASP A 160 7.43 -1.82 -1.23
N ARG A 161 6.19 -2.30 -1.10
CA ARG A 161 5.00 -1.67 -1.67
C ARG A 161 4.40 -0.55 -0.82
N GLY A 162 4.97 -0.26 0.36
CA GLY A 162 4.47 0.80 1.24
C GLY A 162 3.06 0.54 1.76
N LEU A 163 2.68 -0.73 1.92
CA LEU A 163 1.31 -1.16 2.29
C LEU A 163 0.94 -0.85 3.75
N LEU A 164 1.83 -0.20 4.50
CA LEU A 164 1.65 0.23 5.88
C LEU A 164 0.96 1.60 5.99
N ASP A 165 1.03 2.43 4.95
CA ASP A 165 0.51 3.80 4.97
C ASP A 165 -0.94 3.85 4.48
N TYR A 166 -1.89 3.48 5.35
CA TYR A 166 -3.32 3.45 5.01
C TYR A 166 -3.85 4.77 4.47
N LYS A 167 -3.45 5.87 5.09
CA LYS A 167 -3.91 7.20 4.72
C LYS A 167 -3.55 7.56 3.28
N LYS A 168 -2.32 7.23 2.86
CA LYS A 168 -1.87 7.45 1.48
C LYS A 168 -2.66 6.58 0.50
N MET A 169 -2.87 5.31 0.84
CA MET A 169 -3.65 4.40 -0.01
C MET A 169 -5.12 4.81 -0.14
N GLU A 170 -5.73 5.32 0.92
CA GLU A 170 -7.11 5.80 0.89
C GLU A 170 -7.26 7.07 0.03
N GLU A 171 -6.27 7.98 0.08
CA GLU A 171 -6.21 9.16 -0.78
C GLU A 171 -6.08 8.78 -2.27
N GLU A 172 -5.23 7.79 -2.58
CA GLU A 172 -5.08 7.24 -3.94
C GLU A 172 -6.37 6.55 -4.42
N ASP A 173 -6.96 5.67 -3.60
CA ASP A 173 -8.24 5.01 -3.90
C ASP A 173 -9.41 6.01 -4.04
N GLY A 174 -9.32 7.15 -3.35
CA GLY A 174 -10.28 8.25 -3.41
C GLY A 174 -10.27 9.03 -4.72
N CYS A 175 -9.11 9.06 -5.41
CA CYS A 175 -8.95 9.73 -6.69
C CYS A 175 -9.59 8.97 -7.86
N HIS A 176 -9.93 7.70 -7.67
CA HIS A 176 -10.51 6.84 -8.69
C HIS A 176 -12.04 6.78 -8.63
N THR A 177 -12.66 6.66 -9.80
CA THR A 177 -14.10 6.36 -9.90
C THR A 177 -14.40 4.97 -9.31
N VAL A 178 -15.68 4.69 -9.00
CA VAL A 178 -16.08 3.40 -8.42
C VAL A 178 -15.70 2.21 -9.33
N ALA A 179 -15.86 2.36 -10.65
CA ALA A 179 -15.51 1.35 -11.63
C ALA A 179 -14.00 1.13 -11.73
N GLU A 180 -13.21 2.21 -11.75
CA GLU A 180 -11.75 2.14 -11.74
C GLU A 180 -11.24 1.48 -10.44
N ARG A 181 -11.81 1.85 -9.29
CA ARG A 181 -11.44 1.27 -8.00
C ARG A 181 -11.71 -0.23 -7.94
N ASP A 182 -12.84 -0.69 -8.43
CA ASP A 182 -13.18 -2.12 -8.50
C ASP A 182 -12.24 -2.89 -9.43
N MET A 183 -11.84 -2.28 -10.55
CA MET A 183 -10.82 -2.82 -11.45
C MET A 183 -9.45 -2.93 -10.77
N LEU A 184 -9.00 -1.90 -10.06
CA LEU A 184 -7.74 -1.87 -9.32
C LEU A 184 -7.74 -2.90 -8.16
N LYS A 185 -8.86 -3.06 -7.47
CA LYS A 185 -9.04 -4.10 -6.44
C LYS A 185 -8.85 -5.51 -6.99
N ARG A 186 -9.40 -5.80 -8.18
CA ARG A 186 -9.13 -7.08 -8.87
C ARG A 186 -7.67 -7.20 -9.31
N ALA A 187 -7.09 -6.11 -9.80
CA ALA A 187 -5.70 -6.09 -10.26
C ALA A 187 -4.71 -6.38 -9.11
N ARG A 188 -5.06 -6.01 -7.87
CA ARG A 188 -4.27 -6.22 -6.65
C ARG A 188 -3.78 -7.66 -6.47
N MET A 189 -4.58 -8.66 -6.87
CA MET A 189 -4.18 -10.07 -6.79
C MET A 189 -2.92 -10.39 -7.60
N PHE A 190 -2.72 -9.66 -8.72
CA PHE A 190 -1.56 -9.85 -9.60
C PHE A 190 -0.29 -9.17 -9.08
N ALA A 191 -0.39 -8.29 -8.08
CA ALA A 191 0.77 -7.67 -7.43
C ALA A 191 1.77 -8.69 -6.88
N ARG A 192 1.32 -9.94 -6.66
CA ARG A 192 2.11 -11.09 -6.20
C ARG A 192 3.05 -11.67 -7.24
N PHE A 193 2.87 -11.39 -8.52
CA PHE A 193 3.67 -11.97 -9.59
C PHE A 193 4.57 -10.96 -10.29
N GLN A 194 4.55 -9.71 -9.84
CA GLN A 194 5.16 -8.56 -10.50
C GLN A 194 6.02 -7.82 -9.48
N THR A 195 7.12 -7.22 -9.93
CA THR A 195 7.83 -6.22 -9.12
C THR A 195 6.92 -5.01 -8.85
N LYS A 196 7.30 -4.16 -7.89
CA LYS A 196 6.55 -2.93 -7.59
C LYS A 196 6.34 -2.07 -8.85
N ASP A 197 7.43 -1.77 -9.55
CA ASP A 197 7.42 -0.92 -10.74
C ASP A 197 6.59 -1.52 -11.89
N GLU A 198 6.67 -2.84 -12.09
CA GLU A 198 5.87 -3.53 -13.10
C GLU A 198 4.39 -3.49 -12.76
N HIS A 199 4.04 -3.66 -11.48
CA HIS A 199 2.67 -3.61 -11.03
C HIS A 199 2.07 -2.21 -11.19
N GLU A 200 2.82 -1.16 -10.87
CA GLU A 200 2.41 0.23 -11.08
C GLU A 200 2.19 0.54 -12.57
N LYS A 201 3.09 0.08 -13.45
CA LYS A 201 2.91 0.20 -14.91
C LYS A 201 1.67 -0.56 -15.38
N PHE A 202 1.43 -1.75 -14.83
CA PHE A 202 0.27 -2.57 -15.16
C PHE A 202 -1.04 -1.89 -14.77
N THR A 203 -1.15 -1.38 -13.54
CA THR A 203 -2.37 -0.67 -13.09
C THR A 203 -2.59 0.63 -13.86
N GLN A 204 -1.52 1.38 -14.16
CA GLN A 204 -1.60 2.57 -15.00
C GLN A 204 -2.08 2.23 -16.42
N GLY A 205 -1.54 1.14 -17.01
CA GLY A 205 -1.96 0.65 -18.32
C GLY A 205 -3.44 0.24 -18.36
N LEU A 206 -3.93 -0.41 -17.30
CA LEU A 206 -5.34 -0.76 -17.15
C LEU A 206 -6.24 0.49 -17.11
N LEU A 207 -5.87 1.52 -16.34
CA LEU A 207 -6.61 2.78 -16.28
C LEU A 207 -6.61 3.50 -17.63
N GLN A 208 -5.46 3.56 -18.31
CA GLN A 208 -5.37 4.15 -19.65
C GLN A 208 -6.24 3.40 -20.66
N ALA A 209 -6.19 2.06 -20.65
CA ALA A 209 -7.02 1.24 -21.52
C ALA A 209 -8.52 1.44 -21.26
N ALA A 210 -8.93 1.58 -19.99
CA ALA A 210 -10.31 1.88 -19.63
C ALA A 210 -10.76 3.24 -20.19
N LYS A 211 -9.95 4.28 -20.01
CA LYS A 211 -10.20 5.63 -20.55
C LYS A 211 -10.28 5.64 -22.08
N MET A 212 -9.37 4.92 -22.75
CA MET A 212 -9.40 4.78 -24.21
C MET A 212 -10.66 4.05 -24.69
N ARG A 213 -11.14 3.04 -23.97
CA ARG A 213 -12.39 2.33 -24.31
C ARG A 213 -13.60 3.24 -24.18
N GLU A 214 -13.67 4.03 -23.10
CA GLU A 214 -14.73 5.02 -22.91
C GLU A 214 -14.71 6.07 -24.02
N GLU A 215 -13.52 6.58 -24.36
CA GLU A 215 -13.34 7.54 -25.44
C GLU A 215 -13.74 6.98 -26.81
N ILE A 216 -13.36 5.74 -27.12
CA ILE A 216 -13.77 5.06 -28.36
C ILE A 216 -15.29 4.89 -28.41
N ALA A 217 -15.93 4.50 -27.30
CA ALA A 217 -17.38 4.37 -27.22
C ALA A 217 -18.08 5.71 -27.43
N ARG A 218 -17.58 6.78 -26.78
CA ARG A 218 -18.05 8.17 -26.94
C ARG A 218 -17.99 8.62 -28.40
N LEU A 219 -16.84 8.42 -29.06
CA LEU A 219 -16.65 8.80 -30.46
C LEU A 219 -17.52 8.00 -31.42
N LYS A 220 -17.71 6.69 -31.19
CA LYS A 220 -18.61 5.86 -32.01
C LYS A 220 -20.06 6.34 -31.96
N VAL A 221 -20.53 6.74 -30.78
CA VAL A 221 -21.87 7.31 -30.60
C VAL A 221 -22.02 8.63 -31.36
N CYS A 222 -21.00 9.50 -31.31
CA CYS A 222 -20.99 10.75 -32.08
C CYS A 222 -20.96 10.51 -33.60
N GLN A 223 -20.22 9.49 -34.06
CA GLN A 223 -20.21 9.08 -35.47
C GLN A 223 -21.58 8.57 -35.92
N GLN A 224 -22.28 7.79 -35.09
CA GLN A 224 -23.64 7.30 -35.38
C GLN A 224 -24.66 8.45 -35.50
N MET A 225 -24.49 9.52 -34.72
CA MET A 225 -25.28 10.76 -34.86
C MET A 225 -24.91 11.59 -36.10
N GLY A 226 -23.82 11.23 -36.78
CA GLY A 226 -23.36 11.84 -38.02
C GLY A 226 -22.44 13.05 -37.86
N PHE A 227 -21.87 13.26 -36.67
CA PHE A 227 -20.81 14.26 -36.47
C PHE A 227 -19.50 13.73 -37.03
N THR A 228 -18.94 14.44 -38.03
CA THR A 228 -17.68 14.05 -38.70
C THR A 228 -16.52 14.97 -38.34
N THR A 229 -16.80 16.16 -37.80
CA THR A 229 -15.78 17.15 -37.44
C THR A 229 -15.64 17.29 -35.93
N GLU A 230 -14.42 17.43 -35.42
CA GLU A 230 -14.13 17.57 -33.99
C GLU A 230 -14.88 18.77 -33.35
N ALA A 231 -15.01 19.88 -34.08
CA ALA A 231 -15.77 21.05 -33.63
C ALA A 231 -17.26 20.76 -33.40
N GLN A 232 -17.87 19.89 -34.21
CA GLN A 232 -19.27 19.50 -34.06
C GLN A 232 -19.47 18.59 -32.85
N VAL A 233 -18.52 17.68 -32.62
CA VAL A 233 -18.50 16.81 -31.43
C VAL A 233 -18.42 17.66 -30.17
N LYS A 234 -17.48 18.63 -30.10
CA LYS A 234 -17.34 19.54 -28.95
C LYS A 234 -18.62 20.36 -28.68
N ALA A 235 -19.22 20.93 -29.71
CA ALA A 235 -20.46 21.71 -29.57
C ALA A 235 -21.63 20.84 -29.04
N TYR A 236 -21.77 19.62 -29.54
CA TYR A 236 -22.77 18.66 -29.07
C TYR A 236 -22.54 18.28 -27.59
N GLU A 237 -21.30 18.06 -27.19
CA GLU A 237 -20.97 17.73 -25.80
C GLU A 237 -21.17 18.87 -24.83
N GLU A 238 -20.85 20.10 -25.23
CA GLU A 238 -21.12 21.29 -24.44
C GLU A 238 -22.63 21.48 -24.24
N ALA A 239 -23.42 21.34 -25.31
CA ALA A 239 -24.88 21.38 -25.22
C ALA A 239 -25.44 20.26 -24.32
N LYS A 240 -24.91 19.03 -24.44
CA LYS A 240 -25.29 17.89 -23.59
C LYS A 240 -24.93 18.14 -22.12
N LYS A 241 -23.75 18.69 -21.83
CA LYS A 241 -23.30 19.03 -20.47
C LYS A 241 -24.15 20.14 -19.86
N GLN A 242 -24.53 21.16 -20.64
CA GLN A 242 -25.46 22.20 -20.20
C GLN A 242 -26.85 21.64 -19.91
N ARG A 243 -27.35 20.71 -20.74
CA ARG A 243 -28.62 20.00 -20.51
C ARG A 243 -28.62 19.21 -19.21
N LEU A 244 -27.58 18.41 -18.97
CA LEU A 244 -27.44 17.63 -17.74
C LEU A 244 -27.34 18.52 -16.49
N LYS A 245 -26.62 19.63 -16.56
CA LYS A 245 -26.57 20.63 -15.47
C LYS A 245 -27.94 21.26 -15.20
N ALA A 246 -28.68 21.63 -16.25
CA ALA A 246 -30.02 22.18 -16.13
C ALA A 246 -31.03 21.15 -15.57
N LEU A 247 -30.88 19.87 -15.91
CA LEU A 247 -31.68 18.78 -15.33
C LEU A 247 -31.39 18.56 -13.85
N ASN A 248 -30.10 18.52 -13.46
CA ASN A 248 -29.71 18.35 -12.06
C ASN A 248 -30.10 19.55 -11.19
N GLY A 249 -30.10 20.77 -11.74
CA GLY A 249 -30.59 21.98 -11.04
C GLY A 249 -32.11 22.04 -10.88
N LYS A 250 -32.89 21.29 -11.66
CA LYS A 250 -34.37 21.26 -11.62
C LYS A 250 -34.97 20.19 -10.69
N ARG A 251 -34.17 19.40 -9.97
CA ARG A 251 -34.67 18.40 -9.00
C ARG A 251 -35.32 19.01 -7.74
N GLY A 252 -35.44 20.34 -7.65
CA GLY A 252 -36.11 21.08 -6.58
C GLY A 252 -37.44 21.76 -6.93
N GLY A 253 -38.01 21.61 -8.13
CA GLY A 253 -39.30 22.25 -8.46
C GLY A 253 -39.94 21.73 -9.74
N GLY A 254 -41.23 21.38 -9.67
CA GLY A 254 -42.01 20.72 -10.72
C GLY A 254 -41.81 21.27 -12.13
N GLY A 255 -41.50 20.39 -13.08
CA GLY A 255 -41.20 20.74 -14.46
C GLY A 255 -42.44 20.95 -15.34
N PRO A 256 -42.40 21.85 -16.34
CA PRO A 256 -43.36 21.85 -17.43
C PRO A 256 -43.03 20.69 -18.38
N LYS A 257 -44.09 20.01 -18.85
CA LYS A 257 -44.04 18.95 -19.87
C LYS A 257 -43.68 19.56 -21.23
N GLY A 258 -42.76 18.95 -21.97
CA GLY A 258 -42.81 18.99 -23.44
C GLY A 258 -41.81 19.88 -24.19
N LEU A 259 -40.53 19.95 -23.81
CA LEU A 259 -39.47 20.34 -24.78
C LEU A 259 -38.26 19.42 -24.67
N THR A 260 -38.21 18.40 -25.53
CA THR A 260 -36.95 17.78 -25.95
C THR A 260 -36.46 18.54 -27.19
N PRO A 261 -35.42 19.39 -27.09
CA PRO A 261 -34.88 20.03 -28.27
C PRO A 261 -34.21 18.98 -29.15
N VAL A 262 -34.57 19.00 -30.44
CA VAL A 262 -34.12 18.10 -31.50
C VAL A 262 -32.63 18.34 -31.77
N VAL A 263 -31.82 17.28 -31.79
CA VAL A 263 -30.43 17.35 -32.26
C VAL A 263 -30.47 17.34 -33.78
N VAL A 264 -30.07 18.45 -34.39
CA VAL A 264 -30.06 18.60 -35.85
C VAL A 264 -28.69 18.24 -36.38
N ASN A 265 -28.60 17.17 -37.17
CA ASN A 265 -27.37 16.78 -37.87
C ASN A 265 -27.20 17.62 -39.17
N VAL A 266 -25.97 17.69 -39.69
CA VAL A 266 -25.51 18.35 -40.92
C VAL A 266 -26.34 17.97 -42.17
N LYS A 267 -27.00 16.80 -42.17
CA LYS A 267 -27.89 16.35 -43.26
C LYS A 267 -29.37 16.78 -43.11
N GLY A 268 -29.71 17.59 -42.11
CA GLY A 268 -31.09 18.03 -41.84
C GLY A 268 -32.02 16.91 -41.34
N THR A 269 -31.48 15.73 -41.02
CA THR A 269 -32.26 14.62 -40.47
C THR A 269 -32.39 14.79 -38.96
N THR A 270 -33.61 14.82 -38.45
CA THR A 270 -33.92 14.84 -37.02
C THR A 270 -33.43 13.54 -36.39
N VAL A 271 -32.34 13.57 -35.66
CA VAL A 271 -31.95 12.42 -34.84
C VAL A 271 -32.87 12.47 -33.61
N GLY A 272 -33.61 11.39 -33.36
CA GLY A 272 -34.46 11.25 -32.18
C GLY A 272 -33.68 11.43 -30.88
N ALA A 273 -34.37 11.32 -29.73
CA ALA A 273 -33.78 11.47 -28.41
C ALA A 273 -32.44 10.71 -28.29
N ASP A 274 -31.45 11.34 -27.65
CA ASP A 274 -30.11 10.77 -27.48
C ASP A 274 -30.21 9.32 -27.00
N PRO A 275 -29.59 8.32 -27.67
CA PRO A 275 -29.72 6.91 -27.30
C PRO A 275 -29.27 6.60 -25.86
N LEU A 276 -28.46 7.48 -25.26
CA LEU A 276 -28.00 7.39 -23.87
C LEU A 276 -28.97 7.98 -22.84
N ASP A 277 -30.05 8.66 -23.28
CA ASP A 277 -31.14 9.16 -22.44
C ASP A 277 -32.33 8.18 -22.41
N ASP A 278 -32.24 7.02 -23.07
CA ASP A 278 -33.26 5.98 -22.98
C ASP A 278 -33.12 5.23 -21.63
N PRO A 279 -34.12 5.30 -20.74
CA PRO A 279 -34.09 4.60 -19.45
C PRO A 279 -34.01 3.08 -19.57
N ASN A 280 -34.09 2.52 -20.79
CA ASN A 280 -34.04 1.08 -21.05
C ASN A 280 -32.74 0.59 -21.72
N MET A 281 -31.74 1.46 -21.93
CA MET A 281 -30.45 1.04 -22.50
C MET A 281 -29.60 0.32 -21.44
N LYS A 282 -29.86 -0.98 -21.26
CA LYS A 282 -28.99 -1.87 -20.50
C LYS A 282 -27.58 -1.79 -21.08
N HIS A 283 -26.60 -1.47 -20.25
CA HIS A 283 -25.18 -1.53 -20.59
C HIS A 283 -24.88 -2.87 -21.27
N TYR A 284 -24.58 -2.84 -22.56
CA TYR A 284 -24.00 -3.98 -23.24
C TYR A 284 -22.54 -4.07 -22.80
N ASN A 285 -22.21 -5.19 -22.15
CA ASN A 285 -20.85 -5.62 -21.78
C ASN A 285 -19.92 -5.70 -22.98
#